data_AF-A0A959IT34-F1
#
_entry.id   AF-A0A959IT34-F1
#
_cell.length_a   1.000
_cell.length_b   1.000
_cell.length_c   1.000
_cell.angle_alpha   90.00
_cell.angle_beta   90.00
_cell.angle_gamma   90.00
#
_symmetry.space_group_name_H-M   'P 1'
#
loop_
_entity.id
_entity.type
_entity.pdbx_description
1 polymer ?
#
loop_
_entity_poly.entity_id
_entity_poly.type
_entity_poly.pdbx_seq_one_letter_code
_entity_poly.pdbx_strand_id
1 'polypeptide(L)'
;MMTTEQIARYRTDTPACEQLAHFNNAGAALVPTAVSPAIDQQLQLEARIGGYEAMQAVTDATERFYTLGAQLLNAAPHQIAYTTSATDAYNRALTAIPFAAGDVILTTNHDYV
;
A
#
# COMPACT_ATOMS: atom_id res chain seq x y z
N MET A 1 21.70 3.14 -10.84
CA MET A 1 21.95 3.30 -9.40
C MET A 1 21.44 4.66 -8.96
N MET A 2 21.03 4.80 -7.70
CA MET A 2 20.69 6.10 -7.11
C MET A 2 21.95 6.92 -6.85
N THR A 3 21.84 8.24 -7.00
CA THR A 3 22.90 9.22 -6.68
C THR A 3 22.98 9.46 -5.16
N THR A 4 24.11 9.99 -4.70
CA THR A 4 24.30 10.38 -3.30
C THR A 4 23.28 11.43 -2.87
N GLU A 5 22.97 12.38 -3.76
CA GLU A 5 21.97 13.42 -3.54
C GLU A 5 20.56 12.83 -3.38
N GLN A 6 20.19 11.83 -4.21
CA GLN A 6 18.92 11.13 -4.07
C GLN A 6 18.81 10.38 -2.74
N ILE A 7 19.87 9.70 -2.33
CA ILE A 7 19.90 8.98 -1.05
C ILE A 7 19.77 9.95 0.13
N ALA A 8 20.49 11.08 0.09
CA ALA A 8 20.39 12.11 1.11
C ALA A 8 18.95 12.63 1.22
N ARG A 9 18.31 12.93 0.08
CA ARG A 9 16.91 13.37 0.04
C ARG A 9 15.96 12.36 0.67
N TYR A 10 16.03 11.07 0.29
CA TYR A 10 15.12 10.06 0.85
C TYR A 10 15.29 9.85 2.36
N ARG A 11 16.51 10.04 2.88
CA ARG A 11 16.77 10.03 4.32
C ARG A 11 16.15 11.23 5.02
N THR A 12 16.27 12.44 4.45
CA THR A 12 15.60 13.63 4.97
C THR A 12 14.07 13.48 4.94
N ASP A 13 13.53 12.88 3.89
CA ASP A 13 12.09 12.59 3.77
C ASP A 13 11.63 11.48 4.74
N THR A 14 12.55 10.75 5.38
CA THR A 14 12.27 9.65 6.32
C THR A 14 12.96 9.92 7.67
N PRO A 15 12.40 10.80 8.53
CA PRO A 15 13.13 11.41 9.66
C PRO A 15 13.76 10.41 10.64
N ALA A 16 13.15 9.24 10.81
CA ALA A 16 13.69 8.19 11.68
C ALA A 16 15.09 7.70 11.24
N CYS A 17 15.48 7.90 9.97
CA CYS A 17 16.83 7.61 9.49
C CYS A 17 17.93 8.46 10.17
N GLU A 18 17.60 9.61 10.77
CA GLU A 18 18.56 10.43 11.51
C GLU A 18 18.84 9.89 12.92
N GLN A 19 17.93 9.05 13.44
CA GLN A 19 17.92 8.64 14.84
C GLN A 19 18.32 7.16 15.02
N LEU A 20 18.06 6.31 14.02
CA LEU A 20 18.35 4.88 14.13
C LEU A 20 18.72 4.22 12.80
N ALA A 21 19.59 3.22 12.90
CA ALA A 21 19.91 2.33 11.78
C ALA A 21 18.87 1.20 11.68
N HIS A 22 17.85 1.40 10.83
CA HIS A 22 16.73 0.45 10.69
C HIS A 22 17.07 -0.68 9.72
N PHE A 23 17.48 -1.83 10.25
CA PHE A 23 17.77 -3.02 9.45
C PHE A 23 16.58 -4.00 9.34
N ASN A 24 15.40 -3.64 9.83
CA ASN A 24 14.19 -4.48 9.80
C ASN A 24 13.14 -4.02 8.77
N ASN A 25 13.57 -3.47 7.62
CA ASN A 25 12.66 -2.99 6.57
C ASN A 25 11.79 -4.12 5.97
N ALA A 26 12.28 -5.37 5.99
CA ALA A 26 11.52 -6.52 5.51
C ALA A 26 10.31 -6.85 6.40
N GLY A 27 10.35 -6.49 7.69
CA GLY A 27 9.19 -6.61 8.58
C GLY A 27 8.22 -5.44 8.40
N ALA A 28 8.74 -4.21 8.46
CA ALA A 28 8.00 -2.99 8.11
C ALA A 28 8.98 -1.83 7.84
N ALA A 29 8.73 -1.08 6.78
CA ALA A 29 9.52 0.10 6.44
C ALA A 29 9.17 1.30 7.35
N LEU A 30 10.12 2.22 7.51
CA LEU A 30 9.86 3.52 8.13
C LEU A 30 8.95 4.37 7.24
N VAL A 31 8.07 5.15 7.85
CA VAL A 31 7.08 5.98 7.13
C VAL A 31 7.69 7.33 6.77
N PRO A 32 7.71 7.74 5.49
CA PRO A 32 8.21 9.05 5.08
C PRO A 32 7.21 10.17 5.38
N THR A 33 7.69 11.42 5.41
CA THR A 33 6.89 12.63 5.66
C THR A 33 5.84 12.91 4.59
N ALA A 34 5.96 12.31 3.40
CA ALA A 34 4.91 12.38 2.39
C ALA A 34 3.66 11.55 2.76
N VAL A 35 3.76 10.61 3.70
CA VAL A 35 2.69 9.64 4.02
C VAL A 35 2.04 9.94 5.37
N SER A 36 2.83 10.08 6.46
CA SER A 36 2.26 10.24 7.81
C SER A 36 1.25 11.40 7.92
N PRO A 37 1.56 12.63 7.43
CA PRO A 37 0.63 13.75 7.52
C PRO A 37 -0.68 13.53 6.74
N ALA A 38 -0.64 12.79 5.63
CA ALA A 38 -1.84 12.50 4.84
C ALA A 38 -2.80 11.58 5.61
N ILE A 39 -2.25 10.57 6.31
CA ILE A 39 -3.02 9.69 7.19
C ILE A 39 -3.61 10.49 8.35
N ASP A 40 -2.79 11.30 9.03
CA ASP A 40 -3.24 12.13 10.15
C ASP A 40 -4.35 13.09 9.72
N GLN A 41 -4.19 13.76 8.56
CA GLN A 41 -5.21 14.67 8.02
C GLN A 41 -6.54 13.96 7.75
N GLN A 42 -6.51 12.75 7.21
CA GLN A 42 -7.71 11.96 6.94
C GLN A 42 -8.41 11.55 8.25
N LEU A 43 -7.66 11.04 9.24
CA LEU A 43 -8.22 10.69 10.56
C LEU A 43 -8.84 11.91 11.26
N GLN A 44 -8.18 13.06 11.17
CA GLN A 44 -8.71 14.31 11.72
C GLN A 44 -9.95 14.79 10.96
N LEU A 45 -10.03 14.57 9.65
CA LEU A 45 -11.22 14.89 8.87
C LEU A 45 -12.41 14.01 9.28
N GLU A 46 -12.21 12.70 9.35
CA GLU A 46 -13.21 11.73 9.79
C GLU A 46 -13.73 12.05 11.20
N ALA A 47 -12.83 12.41 12.13
CA ALA A 47 -13.21 12.80 13.48
C ALA A 47 -14.05 14.10 13.54
N ARG A 48 -13.88 15.01 12.58
CA ARG A 48 -14.61 16.29 12.55
C ARG A 48 -15.98 16.19 11.90
N ILE A 49 -16.11 15.44 10.81
CA ILE A 49 -17.31 15.48 9.98
C ILE A 49 -18.00 14.12 9.78
N GLY A 50 -17.45 13.03 10.33
CA GLY A 50 -17.94 11.68 10.09
C GLY A 50 -17.25 11.01 8.91
N GLY A 51 -17.25 9.67 8.91
CA GLY A 51 -16.51 8.87 7.93
C GLY A 51 -17.05 8.98 6.51
N TYR A 52 -18.37 9.01 6.33
CA TYR A 52 -18.99 9.07 5.00
C TYR A 52 -18.80 10.46 4.36
N GLU A 53 -18.99 11.51 5.14
CA GLU A 53 -18.78 12.90 4.71
C GLU A 53 -17.30 13.16 4.39
N ALA A 54 -16.39 12.63 5.20
CA ALA A 54 -14.96 12.68 4.93
C ALA A 54 -14.59 11.94 3.64
N MET A 55 -15.10 10.73 3.42
CA MET A 55 -14.90 9.97 2.19
C MET A 55 -15.39 10.73 0.95
N GLN A 56 -16.58 11.33 1.03
CA GLN A 56 -17.11 12.15 -0.06
C GLN A 56 -16.25 13.39 -0.31
N ALA A 57 -15.74 14.03 0.74
CA ALA A 57 -14.90 15.22 0.62
C ALA A 57 -13.53 14.96 -0.04
N VAL A 58 -13.03 13.73 0.01
CA VAL A 58 -11.72 13.34 -0.56
C VAL A 58 -11.81 12.36 -1.73
N THR A 59 -13.00 12.20 -2.34
CA THR A 59 -13.24 11.20 -3.39
C THR A 59 -12.23 11.28 -4.54
N ASP A 60 -11.94 12.48 -5.06
CA ASP A 60 -10.95 12.65 -6.13
C ASP A 60 -9.56 12.15 -5.72
N ALA A 61 -9.18 12.36 -4.46
CA ALA A 61 -7.88 11.93 -3.95
C ALA A 61 -7.83 10.41 -3.75
N THR A 62 -8.91 9.80 -3.28
CA THR A 62 -9.00 8.34 -3.10
C THR A 62 -9.13 7.61 -4.44
N GLU A 63 -9.83 8.15 -5.44
CA GLU A 63 -9.92 7.55 -6.78
C GLU A 63 -8.57 7.51 -7.50
N ARG A 64 -7.68 8.48 -7.24
CA ARG A 64 -6.31 8.48 -7.78
C ARG A 64 -5.50 7.26 -7.35
N PHE A 65 -5.86 6.59 -6.25
CA PHE A 65 -5.23 5.33 -5.83
C PHE A 65 -5.19 4.31 -6.97
N TYR A 66 -6.31 4.08 -7.65
CA TYR A 66 -6.40 3.09 -8.72
C TYR A 66 -5.50 3.44 -9.91
N THR A 67 -5.44 4.73 -10.25
CA THR A 67 -4.59 5.21 -11.36
C THR A 67 -3.11 5.11 -11.01
N LEU A 68 -2.69 5.53 -9.82
CA LEU A 68 -1.29 5.50 -9.39
C LEU A 68 -0.81 4.05 -9.16
N GLY A 69 -1.64 3.19 -8.57
CA GLY A 69 -1.34 1.77 -8.40
C GLY A 69 -1.19 1.05 -9.75
N ALA A 70 -2.06 1.36 -10.71
CA ALA A 70 -1.94 0.85 -12.07
C ALA A 70 -0.65 1.30 -12.77
N GLN A 71 -0.27 2.58 -12.63
CA GLN A 71 0.98 3.09 -13.17
C GLN A 71 2.21 2.38 -12.56
N LEU A 72 2.21 2.15 -11.25
CA LEU A 72 3.30 1.45 -10.55
C LEU A 72 3.48 0.02 -11.06
N LEU A 73 2.39 -0.69 -11.30
CA LEU A 73 2.38 -2.10 -11.70
C LEU A 73 2.34 -2.30 -13.23
N ASN A 74 2.38 -1.22 -14.01
CA ASN A 74 2.19 -1.25 -15.46
C ASN A 74 0.89 -1.97 -15.88
N ALA A 75 -0.22 -1.60 -15.24
CA ALA A 75 -1.56 -2.16 -15.43
C ALA A 75 -2.59 -1.07 -15.80
N ALA A 76 -3.85 -1.44 -15.95
CA ALA A 76 -4.97 -0.50 -16.08
C ALA A 76 -5.70 -0.29 -14.73
N PRO A 77 -6.31 0.89 -14.47
CA PRO A 77 -6.98 1.17 -13.20
C PRO A 77 -8.05 0.16 -12.80
N HIS A 78 -8.82 -0.37 -13.76
CA HIS A 78 -9.87 -1.37 -13.51
C HIS A 78 -9.33 -2.78 -13.17
N GLN A 79 -8.01 -2.98 -13.25
CA GLN A 79 -7.34 -4.22 -12.85
C GLN A 79 -6.79 -4.15 -11.42
N ILE A 80 -6.98 -3.03 -10.72
CA ILE A 80 -6.50 -2.81 -9.35
C ILE A 80 -7.66 -2.99 -8.36
N ALA A 81 -7.46 -3.83 -7.35
CA ALA A 81 -8.37 -3.99 -6.22
C ALA A 81 -7.63 -3.67 -4.92
N TYR A 82 -8.22 -2.84 -4.08
CA TYR A 82 -7.67 -2.51 -2.75
C TYR A 82 -8.12 -3.54 -1.71
N THR A 83 -7.17 -3.95 -0.86
CA THR A 83 -7.39 -4.91 0.24
C THR A 83 -6.62 -4.43 1.47
N THR A 84 -6.95 -4.98 2.64
CA THR A 84 -6.36 -4.50 3.91
C THR A 84 -4.96 -5.05 4.17
N SER A 85 -4.57 -6.13 3.48
CA SER A 85 -3.25 -6.77 3.58
C SER A 85 -3.00 -7.69 2.38
N ALA A 86 -1.75 -8.14 2.23
CA ALA A 86 -1.40 -9.17 1.25
C ALA A 86 -2.14 -10.50 1.51
N THR A 87 -2.31 -10.89 2.78
CA THR A 87 -3.05 -12.09 3.18
C THR A 87 -4.53 -11.99 2.81
N ASP A 88 -5.19 -10.85 3.07
CA ASP A 88 -6.58 -10.60 2.64
C ASP A 88 -6.69 -10.64 1.11
N ALA A 89 -5.74 -10.02 0.39
CA ALA A 89 -5.73 -10.03 -1.07
C ALA A 89 -5.62 -11.43 -1.66
N TYR A 90 -4.65 -12.21 -1.17
CA TYR A 90 -4.41 -13.55 -1.66
C TYR A 90 -5.62 -14.47 -1.42
N ASN A 91 -6.19 -14.43 -0.21
CA ASN A 91 -7.38 -15.21 0.12
C ASN A 91 -8.58 -14.83 -0.75
N ARG A 92 -8.83 -13.54 -0.97
CA ARG A 92 -9.92 -13.08 -1.85
C ARG A 92 -9.71 -13.53 -3.29
N ALA A 93 -8.49 -13.42 -3.81
CA ALA A 93 -8.17 -13.80 -5.18
C ALA A 93 -8.38 -15.31 -5.39
N LEU A 94 -7.88 -16.16 -4.49
CA LEU A 94 -8.05 -17.61 -4.61
C LEU A 94 -9.50 -18.06 -4.43
N THR A 95 -10.23 -17.48 -3.47
CA THR A 95 -11.63 -17.86 -3.21
C THR A 95 -12.59 -17.42 -4.31
N ALA A 96 -12.20 -16.46 -5.15
CA ALA A 96 -12.97 -16.05 -6.32
C ALA A 96 -12.88 -17.04 -7.50
N ILE A 97 -11.93 -17.97 -7.48
CA ILE A 97 -11.78 -18.97 -8.55
C ILE A 97 -12.82 -20.08 -8.33
N PRO A 98 -13.69 -20.37 -9.32
CA PRO A 98 -14.68 -21.44 -9.21
C PRO A 98 -14.03 -22.80 -9.48
N PHE A 99 -13.20 -23.28 -8.55
CA PHE A 99 -12.49 -24.54 -8.68
C PHE A 99 -13.46 -25.72 -8.92
N ALA A 100 -13.06 -26.62 -9.81
CA ALA A 100 -13.74 -27.87 -10.09
C ALA A 100 -12.93 -29.07 -9.60
N ALA A 101 -13.62 -30.21 -9.45
CA ALA A 101 -12.95 -31.47 -9.13
C ALA A 101 -11.94 -31.82 -10.23
N GLY A 102 -10.68 -32.04 -9.85
CA GLY A 102 -9.57 -32.31 -10.76
C GLY A 102 -8.66 -31.12 -11.04
N ASP A 103 -9.02 -29.90 -10.61
CA ASP A 103 -8.11 -28.76 -10.68
C ASP A 103 -6.88 -28.95 -9.78
N VAL A 104 -5.75 -28.41 -10.22
CA VAL A 104 -4.45 -28.52 -9.54
C VAL A 104 -3.93 -27.14 -9.22
N ILE A 105 -3.56 -26.92 -7.96
CA ILE A 105 -2.84 -25.72 -7.51
C ILE A 105 -1.36 -26.07 -7.43
N LEU A 106 -0.55 -25.40 -8.26
CA LEU A 106 0.91 -25.47 -8.17
C LEU A 106 1.41 -24.37 -7.22
N THR A 107 2.23 -24.75 -6.24
CA THR A 107 2.84 -23.85 -5.25
C THR A 107 4.33 -24.17 -5.09
N THR A 108 5.03 -23.40 -4.25
CA THR A 108 6.47 -23.54 -3.97
C THR A 108 6.72 -23.67 -2.47
N ASN A 109 7.81 -24.36 -2.10
CA ASN A 109 8.28 -24.44 -0.71
C ASN A 109 8.88 -23.13 -0.19
N HIS A 110 8.90 -22.08 -1.01
CA HIS A 110 9.45 -20.76 -0.68
C HIS A 110 8.37 -19.68 -0.51
N ASP A 111 7.08 -20.04 -0.59
CA ASP A 111 6.00 -19.09 -0.33
C ASP A 111 5.94 -18.71 1.16
N TYR A 112 5.40 -17.52 1.42
CA TYR A 112 5.14 -17.06 2.78
C TYR A 112 4.05 -17.93 3.41
N VAL A 113 4.29 -18.38 4.66
CA VAL A 113 3.37 -19.23 5.44
C VAL A 113 2.44 -18.39 6.30
#